data_AF-A0A1D8JFB8-F1
#
_entry.id   AF-A0A1D8JFB8-F1
#
_cell.length_a   1.000
_cell.length_b   1.000
_cell.length_c   1.000
_cell.angle_alpha   90.00
_cell.angle_beta   90.00
_cell.angle_gamma   90.00
#
_symmetry.space_group_name_H-M   'P 1'
#
loop_
_entity.id
_entity.type
_entity.pdbx_description
1 polymer ?
#
loop_
_entity_poly.entity_id
_entity_poly.type
_entity_poly.pdbx_seq_one_letter_code
_entity_poly.pdbx_strand_id
1 'polypeptide(L)' 'MNNNKEMAMELAKIFIQKENVIPISTMSSVDSNSFVYKIDDNTYTFFEILSHFLDAVNKFEKYK' A
#
# COMPACT_ATOMS: atom_id res chain seq x y z
N MET A 1 -10.03 17.60 -4.19
CA MET A 1 -9.01 16.54 -4.06
C MET A 1 -9.46 15.60 -2.95
N ASN A 2 -9.30 14.30 -3.13
CA ASN A 2 -9.96 13.29 -2.31
C ASN A 2 -9.11 13.04 -1.05
N ASN A 3 -9.37 13.79 0.02
CA ASN A 3 -8.59 13.76 1.27
C ASN A 3 -8.34 12.32 1.78
N ASN A 4 -9.27 11.40 1.56
CA ASN A 4 -9.14 9.99 1.94
C ASN A 4 -8.04 9.28 1.16
N LYS A 5 -7.88 9.59 -0.13
CA LYS A 5 -6.80 9.03 -0.95
C LYS A 5 -5.44 9.55 -0.51
N GLU A 6 -5.35 10.84 -0.19
CA GLU A 6 -4.11 11.43 0.33
C GLU A 6 -3.75 10.83 1.69
N MET A 7 -4.73 10.71 2.59
CA MET A 7 -4.54 10.07 3.90
C MET A 7 -4.14 8.59 3.77
N ALA A 8 -4.83 7.82 2.92
CA ALA A 8 -4.50 6.43 2.68
C ALA A 8 -3.09 6.26 2.10
N MET A 9 -2.66 7.19 1.25
CA MET A 9 -1.31 7.17 0.68
C MET A 9 -0.22 7.46 1.71
N GLU A 10 -0.45 8.42 2.62
CA GLU A 10 0.47 8.68 3.73
C GLU A 10 0.53 7.50 4.70
N LEU A 11 -0.62 6.89 5.03
CA LEU A 11 -0.66 5.69 5.87
C LEU A 11 0.10 4.51 5.25
N ALA A 12 -0.06 4.28 3.95
CA ALA A 12 0.66 3.23 3.23
C ALA A 12 2.19 3.45 3.28
N LYS A 13 2.65 4.69 3.07
CA LYS A 13 4.08 5.04 3.17
C LYS A 13 4.63 4.80 4.58
N ILE A 14 3.92 5.28 5.59
CA ILE A 14 4.32 5.12 7.00
C ILE A 14 4.41 3.65 7.37
N PHE A 15 3.43 2.83 6.94
CA PHE A 15 3.43 1.40 7.19
C PHE A 15 4.68 0.71 6.60
N ILE A 16 4.97 0.98 5.33
CA ILE A 16 6.15 0.42 4.64
C ILE A 16 7.45 0.82 5.36
N GLN A 17 7.58 2.09 5.75
CA GLN A 17 8.76 2.59 6.45
C GLN A 17 8.92 2.00 7.85
N LYS A 18 7.82 1.90 8.60
CA LYS A 18 7.83 1.43 10.00
C LYS A 18 8.12 -0.05 10.11
N GLU A 19 7.50 -0.87 9.26
CA GLU A 19 7.68 -2.33 9.27
C GLU A 19 8.96 -2.76 8.54
N ASN A 20 9.81 -1.81 8.13
CA ASN A 20 11.03 -2.04 7.35
C ASN A 20 10.78 -2.96 6.14
N VAL A 21 9.65 -2.78 5.47
CA VAL A 21 9.25 -3.67 4.38
C VAL A 21 10.21 -3.49 3.22
N ILE A 22 11.04 -4.51 2.97
CA ILE A 22 12.05 -4.47 1.93
C ILE A 22 11.33 -4.55 0.58
N PRO A 23 11.48 -3.53 -0.29
CA PRO A 23 10.93 -3.61 -1.64
C PRO A 23 11.68 -4.69 -2.43
N ILE A 24 10.95 -5.66 -2.95
CA ILE A 24 11.45 -6.70 -3.84
C ILE A 24 11.13 -6.25 -5.26
N SER A 25 12.13 -6.22 -6.12
CA SER A 25 11.92 -6.00 -7.55
C SER A 25 11.52 -7.31 -8.21
N THR A 26 10.33 -7.37 -8.80
CA THR A 26 9.95 -8.51 -9.64
C THR A 26 10.48 -8.29 -11.04
N MET A 27 11.54 -9.01 -11.42
CA MET A 27 12.04 -9.13 -12.81
C MET A 27 11.08 -9.99 -13.66
N SER A 28 9.77 -9.72 -13.64
CA SER A 28 8.84 -10.36 -14.58
C SER A 28 8.66 -9.47 -15.80
N SER A 29 8.80 -10.07 -16.99
CA SER A 29 8.90 -9.45 -18.31
C SER A 29 7.66 -8.67 -18.79
N VAL A 30 6.68 -8.43 -17.92
CA VAL A 30 5.42 -7.76 -18.25
C VAL A 30 5.38 -6.32 -17.74
N ASP A 31 6.16 -6.00 -16.70
CA ASP A 31 6.22 -4.63 -16.18
C ASP A 31 7.57 -4.38 -15.52
N SER A 32 8.47 -3.72 -16.24
CA SER A 32 9.91 -3.62 -15.96
C SER A 32 10.29 -2.90 -14.66
N ASN A 33 9.34 -2.49 -13.82
CA ASN A 33 9.57 -1.75 -12.57
C ASN A 33 8.47 -1.99 -11.51
N SER A 34 7.91 -3.20 -11.43
CA SER A 34 6.95 -3.53 -10.38
C SER A 34 7.69 -3.81 -9.06
N PHE A 35 7.67 -2.83 -8.15
CA PHE A 35 8.07 -3.04 -6.76
C PHE A 35 6.93 -3.73 -6.01
N VAL A 36 7.29 -4.82 -5.33
CA VAL A 36 6.40 -5.51 -4.39
C VAL A 36 7.00 -5.48 -3.00
N TYR A 37 6.15 -5.64 -2.00
CA TYR A 37 6.44 -5.48 -0.58
C TYR A 37 6.12 -6.80 0.10
N LYS A 38 7.11 -7.38 0.78
CA LYS A 38 6.91 -8.63 1.54
C LYS A 38 6.44 -8.32 2.95
N ILE A 39 5.19 -8.65 3.25
CA ILE A 39 4.60 -8.51 4.57
C ILE A 39 4.31 -9.94 5.06
N ASP A 40 5.02 -10.36 6.10
CA ASP A 40 5.06 -11.77 6.55
C ASP A 40 5.46 -12.72 5.39
N ASP A 41 4.61 -13.71 5.09
CA ASP A 41 4.81 -14.68 3.99
C ASP A 41 4.12 -14.27 2.68
N ASN A 42 3.44 -13.12 2.67
CA ASN A 42 2.68 -12.65 1.51
C ASN A 42 3.40 -11.50 0.80
N THR A 43 3.11 -11.36 -0.48
CA THR A 43 3.67 -10.30 -1.34
C THR A 43 2.55 -9.40 -1.82
N TYR A 44 2.74 -8.09 -1.68
CA TYR A 44 1.76 -7.08 -2.06
C TYR A 44 2.41 -6.01 -2.92
N THR A 45 1.70 -5.51 -3.92
CA THR A 45 2.04 -4.27 -4.62
C THR A 45 1.72 -3.05 -3.74
N PHE A 46 2.32 -1.90 -4.06
CA PHE A 46 1.94 -0.64 -3.39
C PHE A 46 0.43 -0.36 -3.51
N PHE A 47 -0.15 -0.68 -4.68
CA PHE A 47 -1.57 -0.42 -4.94
C PHE A 47 -2.49 -1.28 -4.08
N GLU A 48 -2.13 -2.53 -3.82
CA GLU A 48 -2.89 -3.41 -2.91
C GLU A 48 -2.86 -2.88 -1.48
N ILE A 49 -1.68 -2.47 -1.00
CA ILE A 49 -1.52 -1.85 0.32
C ILE A 49 -2.36 -0.56 0.40
N LEU A 50 -2.26 0.31 -0.60
CA LEU A 50 -3.03 1.56 -0.67
C LEU A 50 -4.53 1.30 -0.65
N SER A 51 -5.01 0.29 -1.40
CA SER A 51 -6.43 -0.07 -1.45
C SER A 51 -6.94 -0.49 -0.07
N HIS A 52 -6.15 -1.26 0.69
CA HIS A 52 -6.51 -1.64 2.06
C HIS A 52 -6.68 -0.43 2.97
N PHE A 53 -5.77 0.53 2.93
CA PHE A 53 -5.89 1.75 3.73
C PHE A 53 -7.04 2.65 3.26
N LEU A 54 -7.28 2.73 1.96
CA LEU A 54 -8.39 3.51 1.41
C LEU A 54 -9.74 2.94 1.87
N ASP A 55 -9.91 1.62 1.82
CA ASP A 55 -11.11 0.95 2.31
C ASP A 55 -11.30 1.17 3.81
N ALA A 56 -10.22 1.12 4.60
CA ALA A 56 -10.27 1.40 6.03
C ALA A 56 -10.71 2.85 6.32
N VAL A 57 -10.09 3.84 5.67
CA VAL A 57 -10.44 5.27 5.83
C VAL A 57 -11.88 5.53 5.44
N ASN A 58 -12.33 4.99 4.30
CA ASN A 58 -13.72 5.14 3.83
C ASN A 58 -14.72 4.50 4.80
N LYS A 59 -14.38 3.34 5.41
CA LYS A 59 -15.22 2.73 6.45
C LYS A 59 -15.27 3.62 7.70
N PHE A 60 -14.14 4.13 8.18
CA PHE A 60 -14.12 5.02 9.35
C PHE A 60 -14.97 6.28 9.15
N GLU A 61 -14.91 6.91 7.99
CA GLU A 61 -15.78 8.06 7.69
C GLU A 61 -17.26 7.71 7.65
N LYS A 62 -17.62 6.51 7.17
CA LYS A 62 -19.01 6.06 7.15
C LYS A 62 -19.63 5.89 8.55
N TYR A 63 -18.80 5.69 9.57
CA TYR A 63 -19.23 5.53 10.96
C TYR A 63 -19.02 6.79 11.82
N LYS A 64 -18.65 7.92 11.20
CA LYS A 64 -18.44 9.21 11.86
C LYS A 64 -19.66 10.11 11.70
#